data_AF-A0A6A2YRA8-F1
#
_entry.id   AF-A0A6A2YRA8-F1
#
_cell.length_a   1.000
_cell.length_b   1.000
_cell.length_c   1.000
_cell.angle_alpha   90.00
_cell.angle_beta   90.00
_cell.angle_gamma   90.00
#
_symmetry.space_group_name_H-M   'P 1'
#
loop_
_entity.id
_entity.type
_entity.pdbx_description
1 polymer ?
#
loop_
_entity_poly.entity_id
_entity_poly.type
_entity_poly.pdbx_seq_one_letter_code
_entity_poly.pdbx_strand_id
1 'polypeptide(L)'
;MDDTFEDRHVPKEELPEEGAVALAGKRTQETLTAADSIIDALDVAEVELKRIAEHEEQQARGKVAEFQPNLIMLGLSPSDYVLRALSNISTNDLEQTLLALPFSDALKLLCYTKDWTSNHDKVELVCRIVTILLQTHHSQLISTPSARPVLAVLKEIIYARVKECHDTLGFNLAAMDHLKQLMASRSDALFRDAKSKLVEICSQQLKRLEARTENKTEKRKKKKHKK
;
A
#
# COMPACT_ATOMS: atom_id res chain seq x y z
N MET A 1 47.62 41.34 23.37
CA MET A 1 46.26 41.80 23.64
C MET A 1 45.60 41.86 22.27
N ASP A 2 45.29 40.69 21.70
CA ASP A 2 43.92 40.11 21.61
C ASP A 2 42.97 41.07 20.85
N ASP A 3 42.27 40.68 19.79
CA ASP A 3 41.53 39.44 19.61
C ASP A 3 41.27 39.12 18.12
N THR A 4 41.27 37.83 17.82
CA THR A 4 40.66 37.14 16.69
C THR A 4 39.15 37.35 16.61
N PHE A 5 38.56 37.55 15.42
CA PHE A 5 37.28 36.92 15.07
C PHE A 5 37.10 36.82 13.56
N GLU A 6 37.15 35.58 13.06
CA GLU A 6 36.61 35.19 11.76
C GLU A 6 35.09 35.27 11.77
N ASP A 7 34.47 35.67 10.66
CA ASP A 7 33.25 35.00 10.22
C ASP A 7 33.15 35.05 8.69
N ARG A 8 33.68 34.02 8.05
CA ARG A 8 33.34 33.63 6.68
C ARG A 8 32.61 32.30 6.79
N HIS A 9 31.28 32.30 6.85
CA HIS A 9 30.44 31.34 6.16
C HIS A 9 28.95 31.70 6.31
N VAL A 10 28.38 32.30 5.27
CA VAL A 10 26.96 32.16 4.97
C VAL A 10 26.86 31.17 3.81
N PRO A 11 26.51 29.90 4.04
CA PRO A 11 26.15 29.02 2.94
C PRO A 11 24.80 29.46 2.38
N LYS A 12 24.81 29.81 1.09
CA LYS A 12 23.62 30.03 0.28
C LYS A 12 22.77 28.77 0.29
N GLU A 13 21.47 28.97 0.48
CA GLU A 13 20.44 27.96 0.44
C GLU A 13 20.26 27.51 -1.02
N GLU A 14 20.98 26.47 -1.42
CA GLU A 14 20.76 25.77 -2.69
C GLU A 14 19.67 24.73 -2.48
N LEU A 15 18.61 24.87 -3.28
CA LEU A 15 17.50 23.93 -3.42
C LEU A 15 18.03 22.50 -3.66
N PRO A 16 17.57 21.47 -2.95
CA PRO A 16 17.97 20.11 -3.29
C PRO A 16 17.13 19.58 -4.44
N GLU A 17 17.82 19.28 -5.54
CA GLU A 17 17.35 18.45 -6.65
C GLU A 17 16.93 17.05 -6.19
N GLU A 18 15.98 16.50 -6.93
CA GLU A 18 15.40 15.16 -6.80
C GLU A 18 16.48 14.07 -6.67
N GLY A 19 16.34 13.22 -5.63
CA GLY A 19 17.07 11.96 -5.55
C GLY A 19 18.21 11.89 -4.52
N ALA A 20 18.44 12.95 -3.73
CA ALA A 20 19.32 12.84 -2.57
C ALA A 20 18.56 12.23 -1.38
N VAL A 21 19.22 11.30 -0.70
CA VAL A 21 18.80 10.66 0.56
C VAL A 21 18.65 11.73 1.65
N ALA A 22 17.57 12.49 1.61
CA ALA A 22 17.20 13.39 2.67
C ALA A 22 16.81 12.54 3.88
N LEU A 23 17.73 12.47 4.85
CA LEU A 23 17.42 12.76 6.24
C LEU A 23 16.71 11.66 7.04
N ALA A 24 17.44 10.55 7.26
CA ALA A 24 17.01 9.48 8.16
C ALA A 24 16.53 9.99 9.54
N GLY A 25 17.14 11.06 10.08
CA GLY A 25 16.75 11.67 11.36
C GLY A 25 15.44 12.47 11.35
N LYS A 26 15.09 13.17 10.26
CA LYS A 26 13.79 13.86 10.18
C LYS A 26 12.65 12.88 9.90
N ARG A 27 12.90 11.84 9.09
CA ARG A 27 11.92 10.75 8.89
C ARG A 27 11.56 10.07 10.21
N THR A 28 12.53 9.80 11.08
CA THR A 28 12.23 9.24 12.41
C THR A 28 11.39 10.18 13.28
N GLN A 29 11.60 11.50 13.20
CA GLN A 29 10.81 12.46 13.98
C GLN A 29 9.36 12.55 13.47
N GLU A 30 9.17 12.57 12.16
CA GLU A 30 7.84 12.56 11.53
C GLU A 30 7.09 11.26 11.87
N THR A 31 7.77 10.10 11.85
CA THR A 31 7.15 8.81 12.21
C THR A 31 6.73 8.74 13.68
N LEU A 32 7.51 9.33 14.59
CA LEU A 32 7.18 9.39 16.02
C LEU A 32 6.00 10.33 16.27
N THR A 33 6.00 11.50 15.62
CA THR A 33 4.87 12.44 15.72
C THR A 33 3.58 11.82 15.18
N ALA A 34 3.67 11.03 14.11
CA ALA A 34 2.53 10.28 13.58
C ALA A 34 2.08 9.17 14.54
N ALA A 35 3.00 8.52 15.26
CA ALA A 35 2.65 7.51 16.27
C ALA A 35 1.92 8.14 17.45
N ASP A 36 2.41 9.28 17.96
CA ASP A 36 1.76 10.05 19.03
C ASP A 36 0.35 10.47 18.61
N SER A 37 0.17 10.94 17.37
CA SER A 37 -1.14 11.28 16.80
C SER A 37 -2.12 10.10 16.75
N ILE A 38 -1.64 8.88 16.46
CA ILE A 38 -2.48 7.68 16.51
C ILE A 38 -2.88 7.36 17.95
N ILE A 39 -1.93 7.44 18.89
CA ILE A 39 -2.19 7.16 20.31
C ILE A 39 -3.22 8.14 20.86
N ASP A 40 -3.05 9.44 20.58
CA ASP A 40 -4.02 10.47 20.93
C ASP A 40 -5.40 10.18 20.34
N ALA A 41 -5.45 9.73 19.08
CA ALA A 41 -6.71 9.38 18.44
C ALA A 41 -7.39 8.16 19.07
N LEU A 42 -6.62 7.16 19.48
CA LEU A 42 -7.11 5.98 20.19
C LEU A 42 -7.64 6.36 21.58
N ASP A 43 -6.92 7.20 22.31
CA ASP A 43 -7.32 7.64 23.66
C ASP A 43 -8.62 8.46 23.61
N VAL A 44 -8.74 9.39 22.66
CA VAL A 44 -9.99 10.14 22.43
C VAL A 44 -11.15 9.19 22.09
N ALA A 45 -10.91 8.19 21.24
CA ALA A 45 -11.92 7.20 20.88
C ALA A 45 -12.36 6.33 22.08
N GLU A 46 -11.43 5.95 22.96
CA GLU A 46 -11.74 5.20 24.18
C GLU A 46 -12.55 6.01 25.19
N VAL A 47 -12.22 7.29 25.37
CA VAL A 47 -12.99 8.18 26.25
C VAL A 47 -14.41 8.33 25.73
N GLU A 48 -14.59 8.49 24.41
CA GLU A 48 -15.92 8.59 23.83
C GLU A 48 -16.70 7.27 23.92
N LEU A 49 -16.06 6.12 23.66
CA LEU A 49 -16.72 4.82 23.82
C LEU A 49 -17.21 4.59 25.25
N LYS A 50 -16.42 4.97 26.26
CA LYS A 50 -16.85 4.90 27.67
C LYS A 50 -18.04 5.80 27.93
N ARG A 51 -18.04 7.03 27.40
CA ARG A 51 -19.17 7.95 27.52
C ARG A 51 -20.43 7.40 26.85
N ILE A 52 -20.30 6.79 25.67
CA ILE A 52 -21.41 6.14 24.96
C ILE A 52 -21.95 4.99 25.81
N ALA A 53 -21.09 4.11 26.33
CA ALA A 53 -21.51 2.97 27.14
C ALA A 53 -22.22 3.40 28.44
N GLU A 54 -21.68 4.40 29.16
CA GLU A 54 -22.31 4.98 30.35
C GLU A 54 -23.68 5.60 30.01
N HIS A 55 -23.78 6.24 28.85
CA HIS A 55 -25.01 6.84 28.38
C HIS A 55 -26.06 5.78 28.01
N GLU A 56 -25.66 4.72 27.32
CA GLU A 56 -26.52 3.57 27.00
C GLU A 56 -27.03 2.88 28.27
N GLU A 57 -26.18 2.71 29.27
CA GLU A 57 -26.59 2.17 30.57
C GLU A 57 -27.60 3.09 31.27
N GLN A 58 -27.41 4.39 31.19
CA GLN A 58 -28.31 5.37 31.80
C GLN A 58 -29.64 5.50 31.03
N GLN A 59 -29.64 5.32 29.71
CA GLN A 59 -30.84 5.18 28.89
C GLN A 59 -31.61 3.90 29.22
N ALA A 60 -30.92 2.77 29.37
CA ALA A 60 -31.54 1.50 29.78
C ALA A 60 -32.20 1.59 31.17
N ARG A 61 -31.68 2.46 32.03
CA ARG A 61 -32.25 2.82 33.35
C ARG A 61 -33.38 3.87 33.28
N GLY A 62 -33.77 4.30 32.08
CA GLY A 62 -34.94 5.17 31.84
C GLY A 62 -34.66 6.67 31.87
N LYS A 63 -33.39 7.12 31.87
CA LYS A 63 -33.04 8.54 31.76
C LYS A 63 -32.68 8.89 30.32
N VAL A 64 -33.56 9.64 29.66
CA VAL A 64 -33.40 10.16 28.30
C VAL A 64 -32.55 11.44 28.33
N ALA A 65 -31.26 11.33 28.68
CA ALA A 65 -30.36 12.43 28.36
C ALA A 65 -30.11 12.41 26.83
N GLU A 66 -30.03 13.56 26.18
CA GLU A 66 -29.55 13.62 24.78
C GLU A 66 -28.04 13.41 24.77
N PHE A 67 -27.56 12.40 24.02
CA PHE A 67 -26.13 12.21 23.81
C PHE A 67 -25.60 13.32 22.91
N GLN A 68 -24.68 14.14 23.44
CA GLN A 68 -23.98 15.15 22.64
C GLN A 68 -22.67 14.55 22.10
N PRO A 69 -22.52 14.40 20.78
CA PRO A 69 -21.29 13.90 20.18
C PRO A 69 -20.09 14.78 20.55
N ASN A 70 -18.94 14.18 20.82
CA ASN A 70 -17.72 14.94 21.07
C ASN A 70 -17.31 15.79 19.85
N LEU A 71 -17.21 17.10 20.04
CA LEU A 71 -16.76 18.07 19.02
C LEU A 71 -15.34 17.78 18.50
N ILE A 72 -14.49 17.22 19.36
CA ILE A 72 -13.10 16.84 19.04
C ILE A 72 -13.05 15.79 17.92
N MET A 73 -14.04 14.90 17.87
CA MET A 73 -14.12 13.83 16.87
C MET A 73 -14.78 14.29 15.57
N LEU A 74 -15.06 15.59 15.44
CA LEU A 74 -15.63 16.20 14.23
C LEU A 74 -16.98 15.58 13.81
N GLY A 75 -17.70 14.99 14.77
CA GLY A 75 -18.97 14.27 14.52
C GLY A 75 -18.83 12.89 13.90
N LEU A 76 -17.62 12.32 13.86
CA LEU A 76 -17.38 10.95 13.36
C LEU A 76 -17.56 9.90 14.46
N SER A 77 -17.85 8.66 14.05
CA SER A 77 -17.80 7.49 14.94
C SER A 77 -16.39 7.31 15.53
N PRO A 78 -16.24 6.80 16.78
CA PRO A 78 -14.93 6.43 17.35
C PRO A 78 -14.07 5.59 16.42
N SER A 79 -14.67 4.61 15.74
CA SER A 79 -13.97 3.78 14.77
C SER A 79 -13.49 4.58 13.56
N ASP A 80 -14.34 5.42 12.97
CA ASP A 80 -14.01 6.20 11.77
C ASP A 80 -13.00 7.32 12.02
N TYR A 81 -12.98 7.87 13.24
CA TYR A 81 -12.00 8.88 13.64
C TYR A 81 -10.58 8.29 13.67
N VAL A 82 -10.41 7.10 14.26
CA VAL A 82 -9.12 6.39 14.27
C VAL A 82 -8.72 5.97 12.85
N LEU A 83 -9.67 5.51 12.03
CA LEU A 83 -9.41 5.18 10.63
C LEU A 83 -8.95 6.39 9.82
N ARG A 84 -9.50 7.58 10.09
CA ARG A 84 -9.08 8.83 9.47
C ARG A 84 -7.65 9.20 9.89
N ALA A 85 -7.30 9.08 11.17
CA ALA A 85 -5.94 9.35 11.64
C ALA A 85 -4.92 8.45 10.90
N LEU A 86 -5.23 7.16 10.76
CA LEU A 86 -4.39 6.20 10.04
C LEU A 86 -4.33 6.47 8.52
N SER A 87 -5.45 6.88 7.93
CA SER A 87 -5.55 7.18 6.50
C SER A 87 -4.81 8.45 6.08
N ASN A 88 -4.53 9.35 7.03
CA ASN A 88 -3.79 10.60 6.76
C ASN A 88 -2.27 10.39 6.74
N ILE A 89 -1.79 9.24 7.20
CA ILE A 89 -0.36 8.94 7.27
C ILE A 89 0.15 8.51 5.89
N SER A 90 1.34 8.98 5.56
CA SER A 90 2.07 8.57 4.37
C SER A 90 2.27 7.05 4.33
N THR A 91 2.01 6.43 3.18
CA THR A 91 2.17 4.98 2.99
C THR A 91 3.59 4.49 3.21
N ASN A 92 4.59 5.36 3.10
CA ASN A 92 6.00 5.04 3.34
C ASN A 92 6.32 4.97 4.83
N ASP A 93 5.60 5.74 5.65
CA ASP A 93 5.89 5.93 7.07
C ASP A 93 5.00 5.05 7.95
N LEU A 94 3.88 4.54 7.41
CA LEU A 94 2.93 3.68 8.11
C LEU A 94 3.59 2.50 8.83
N GLU A 95 4.54 1.81 8.19
CA GLU A 95 5.24 0.67 8.79
C GLU A 95 6.08 1.07 9.99
N GLN A 96 6.81 2.18 9.89
CA GLN A 96 7.68 2.67 10.97
C GLN A 96 6.85 3.25 12.12
N THR A 97 5.77 3.95 11.80
CA THR A 97 4.81 4.46 12.78
C THR A 97 4.16 3.32 13.56
N LEU A 98 3.69 2.27 12.89
CA LEU A 98 3.11 1.09 13.55
C LEU A 98 4.13 0.30 14.39
N LEU A 99 5.41 0.34 14.03
CA LEU A 99 6.48 -0.29 14.80
C LEU A 99 6.78 0.47 16.11
N ALA A 100 6.59 1.80 16.11
CA ALA A 100 6.82 2.64 17.29
C ALA A 100 5.70 2.53 18.34
N LEU A 101 4.56 1.92 18.00
CA LEU A 101 3.40 1.79 18.87
C LEU A 101 3.61 0.76 20.01
N PRO A 102 3.17 1.07 21.24
CA PRO A 102 3.10 0.09 22.32
C PRO A 102 2.14 -1.06 22.00
N PHE A 103 2.42 -2.26 22.54
CA PHE A 103 1.58 -3.45 22.30
C PHE A 103 0.12 -3.29 22.76
N SER A 104 -0.10 -2.53 23.84
CA SER A 104 -1.46 -2.23 24.33
C SER A 104 -2.30 -1.57 23.25
N ASP A 105 -1.73 -0.56 22.59
CA ASP A 105 -2.45 0.23 21.59
C ASP A 105 -2.55 -0.52 20.25
N ALA A 106 -1.56 -1.36 19.93
CA ALA A 106 -1.65 -2.31 18.82
C ALA A 106 -2.81 -3.31 18.99
N LEU A 107 -3.07 -3.81 20.21
CA LEU A 107 -4.23 -4.67 20.47
C LEU A 107 -5.55 -3.92 20.32
N LYS A 108 -5.63 -2.67 20.78
CA LYS A 108 -6.81 -1.80 20.57
C LYS A 108 -7.08 -1.60 19.08
N LEU A 109 -6.04 -1.29 18.30
CA LEU A 109 -6.13 -1.16 16.84
C LEU A 109 -6.67 -2.43 16.18
N LEU A 110 -6.17 -3.61 16.58
CA LEU A 110 -6.67 -4.88 16.08
C LEU A 110 -8.16 -5.09 16.36
N CYS A 111 -8.67 -4.63 17.51
CA CYS A 111 -10.12 -4.69 17.79
C CYS A 111 -10.92 -3.79 16.84
N TYR A 112 -10.47 -2.56 16.56
CA TYR A 112 -11.15 -1.63 15.65
C TYR A 112 -11.17 -2.08 14.19
N THR A 113 -10.19 -2.90 13.76
CA THR A 113 -10.16 -3.40 12.38
C THR A 113 -11.40 -4.23 12.03
N LYS A 114 -12.05 -4.87 13.01
CA LYS A 114 -13.33 -5.55 12.83
C LYS A 114 -14.40 -4.58 12.31
N ASP A 115 -14.49 -3.39 12.87
CA ASP A 115 -15.51 -2.41 12.47
C ASP A 115 -15.17 -1.81 11.11
N TRP A 116 -13.89 -1.57 10.82
CA TRP A 116 -13.43 -1.02 9.54
C TRP A 116 -13.62 -1.97 8.36
N THR A 117 -13.57 -3.29 8.57
CA THR A 117 -13.81 -4.26 7.49
C THR A 117 -15.24 -4.24 6.94
N SER A 118 -16.16 -3.52 7.59
CA SER A 118 -17.49 -3.24 7.04
C SER A 118 -17.45 -2.17 5.94
N ASN A 119 -16.43 -1.31 5.93
CA ASN A 119 -16.25 -0.26 4.94
C ASN A 119 -15.40 -0.75 3.76
N HIS A 120 -16.03 -0.91 2.59
CA HIS A 120 -15.38 -1.44 1.38
C HIS A 120 -14.28 -0.53 0.81
N ASP A 121 -14.34 0.78 1.08
CA ASP A 121 -13.50 1.78 0.43
C ASP A 121 -12.03 1.75 0.88
N LYS A 122 -11.75 1.22 2.08
CA LYS A 122 -10.41 1.22 2.71
C LYS A 122 -9.89 -0.17 3.07
N VAL A 123 -10.38 -1.22 2.42
CA VAL A 123 -10.03 -2.62 2.73
C VAL A 123 -8.53 -2.88 2.59
N GLU A 124 -7.87 -2.31 1.57
CA GLU A 124 -6.43 -2.46 1.37
C GLU A 124 -5.61 -1.90 2.54
N LEU A 125 -5.95 -0.70 3.00
CA LEU A 125 -5.30 -0.07 4.15
C LEU A 125 -5.44 -0.92 5.40
N VAL A 126 -6.65 -1.41 5.68
CA VAL A 126 -6.93 -2.28 6.84
C VAL A 126 -6.12 -3.58 6.75
N CYS A 127 -6.06 -4.22 5.57
CA CYS A 127 -5.28 -5.43 5.36
C CYS A 127 -3.78 -5.20 5.59
N ARG A 128 -3.26 -4.07 5.11
CA ARG A 128 -1.85 -3.70 5.29
C ARG A 128 -1.53 -3.47 6.76
N ILE A 129 -2.34 -2.69 7.47
CA ILE A 129 -2.18 -2.45 8.91
C ILE A 129 -2.18 -3.76 9.69
N VAL A 130 -3.17 -4.63 9.43
CA VAL A 130 -3.27 -5.93 10.12
C VAL A 130 -2.05 -6.81 9.84
N THR A 131 -1.57 -6.83 8.60
CA THR A 131 -0.37 -7.61 8.24
C THR A 131 0.87 -7.10 8.96
N ILE A 132 1.06 -5.77 9.03
CA ILE A 132 2.18 -5.16 9.74
C ILE A 132 2.10 -5.49 11.24
N LEU A 133 0.95 -5.25 11.88
CA LEU A 133 0.76 -5.53 13.31
C LEU A 133 0.97 -7.01 13.66
N LEU A 134 0.52 -7.92 12.79
CA LEU A 134 0.74 -9.36 12.96
C LEU A 134 2.22 -9.74 12.84
N GLN A 135 2.95 -9.12 11.92
CA GLN A 135 4.37 -9.37 11.71
C GLN A 135 5.23 -8.80 12.84
N THR A 136 4.93 -7.59 13.32
CA THR A 136 5.71 -6.91 14.36
C THR A 136 5.49 -7.52 15.75
N HIS A 137 4.23 -7.81 16.12
CA HIS A 137 3.87 -8.27 17.47
C HIS A 137 3.63 -9.78 17.57
N HIS A 138 4.15 -10.58 16.63
CA HIS A 138 3.87 -12.02 16.56
C HIS A 138 4.13 -12.76 17.89
N SER A 139 5.27 -12.50 18.55
CA SER A 139 5.64 -13.13 19.82
C SER A 139 4.68 -12.78 20.97
N GLN A 140 4.24 -11.52 21.02
CA GLN A 140 3.34 -10.98 22.04
C GLN A 140 1.90 -11.47 21.83
N LEU A 141 1.47 -11.60 20.57
CA LEU A 141 0.16 -12.15 20.20
C LEU A 141 0.02 -13.63 20.53
N ILE A 142 1.07 -14.42 20.34
CA ILE A 142 1.05 -15.85 20.71
C ILE A 142 0.94 -16.04 22.22
N SER A 143 1.66 -15.19 22.97
CA SER A 143 1.71 -15.22 24.44
C SER A 143 0.38 -14.79 25.08
N THR A 144 -0.38 -13.91 24.42
CA THR A 144 -1.62 -13.36 24.95
C THR A 144 -2.84 -14.21 24.51
N PRO A 145 -3.46 -15.00 25.41
CA PRO A 145 -4.56 -15.89 25.03
C PRO A 145 -5.85 -15.13 24.64
N SER A 146 -6.07 -13.92 25.18
CA SER A 146 -7.24 -13.08 24.89
C SER A 146 -7.27 -12.53 23.46
N ALA A 147 -6.11 -12.44 22.79
CA ALA A 147 -6.01 -11.96 21.41
C ALA A 147 -6.45 -13.01 20.38
N ARG A 148 -6.35 -14.31 20.72
CA ARG A 148 -6.67 -15.43 19.82
C ARG A 148 -8.10 -15.42 19.25
N PRO A 149 -9.17 -15.23 20.04
CA PRO A 149 -10.52 -15.17 19.49
C PRO A 149 -10.72 -13.96 18.57
N VAL A 150 -10.13 -12.80 18.89
CA VAL A 150 -10.19 -11.60 18.06
C VAL A 150 -9.55 -11.85 16.70
N LEU A 151 -8.36 -12.46 16.68
CA LEU A 151 -7.65 -12.84 15.46
C LEU A 151 -8.40 -13.86 14.62
N ALA A 152 -9.06 -14.84 15.25
CA ALA A 152 -9.86 -15.83 14.54
C ALA A 152 -11.04 -15.19 13.79
N VAL A 153 -11.78 -14.30 14.46
CA VAL A 153 -12.88 -13.54 13.84
C VAL A 153 -12.34 -12.64 12.73
N LEU A 154 -11.24 -11.93 12.99
CA LEU A 154 -10.64 -11.01 12.04
C LEU A 154 -10.17 -11.72 10.76
N LYS A 155 -9.58 -12.91 10.89
CA LYS A 155 -9.12 -13.72 9.76
C LYS A 155 -10.27 -14.04 8.81
N GLU A 156 -11.40 -14.51 9.34
CA GLU A 156 -12.56 -14.87 8.51
C GLU A 156 -13.13 -13.66 7.79
N ILE A 157 -13.23 -12.51 8.47
CA ILE A 157 -13.78 -11.29 7.87
C ILE A 157 -12.85 -10.74 6.79
N ILE A 158 -11.56 -10.58 7.09
CA ILE A 158 -10.59 -10.05 6.12
C ILE A 158 -10.49 -10.98 4.90
N TYR A 159 -10.41 -12.30 5.10
CA TYR A 159 -10.31 -13.23 3.99
C TYR A 159 -11.54 -13.17 3.09
N ALA A 160 -12.74 -13.11 3.67
CA ALA A 160 -13.98 -12.96 2.90
C ALA A 160 -13.98 -11.67 2.06
N ARG A 161 -13.56 -10.53 2.64
CA ARG A 161 -13.51 -9.24 1.94
C ARG A 161 -12.47 -9.17 0.85
N VAL A 162 -11.27 -9.68 1.11
CA VAL A 162 -10.21 -9.75 0.09
C VAL A 162 -10.63 -10.65 -1.07
N LYS A 163 -11.29 -11.77 -0.77
CA LYS A 163 -11.83 -12.67 -1.79
C LYS A 163 -12.90 -12.00 -2.64
N GLU A 164 -13.85 -11.29 -2.03
CA GLU A 164 -14.89 -10.53 -2.74
C GLU A 164 -14.29 -9.49 -3.70
N CYS A 165 -13.28 -8.74 -3.24
CA CYS A 165 -12.55 -7.78 -4.06
C CYS A 165 -11.81 -8.47 -5.21
N HIS A 166 -11.08 -9.55 -4.91
CA HIS A 166 -10.35 -10.35 -5.89
C HIS A 166 -11.29 -10.92 -6.95
N ASP A 167 -12.44 -11.47 -6.56
CA ASP A 167 -13.39 -12.09 -7.47
C ASP A 167 -14.03 -11.04 -8.41
N THR A 168 -14.34 -9.85 -7.89
CA THR A 168 -14.84 -8.73 -8.69
C THR A 168 -13.81 -8.25 -9.71
N LEU A 169 -12.57 -8.04 -9.26
CA LEU A 169 -11.47 -7.62 -10.14
C LEU A 169 -11.13 -8.71 -11.16
N GLY A 170 -11.10 -9.97 -10.74
CA GLY A 170 -10.81 -11.12 -11.60
C GLY A 170 -11.88 -11.32 -12.67
N PHE A 171 -13.16 -11.19 -12.32
CA PHE A 171 -14.26 -11.23 -13.27
C PHE A 171 -14.18 -10.09 -14.29
N ASN A 172 -13.94 -8.86 -13.83
CA ASN A 172 -13.81 -7.70 -14.70
C ASN A 172 -12.61 -7.83 -15.64
N LEU A 173 -11.47 -8.31 -15.13
CA LEU A 173 -10.27 -8.54 -15.93
C LEU A 173 -10.53 -9.60 -17.01
N ALA A 174 -11.16 -10.72 -16.65
CA ALA A 174 -11.52 -11.77 -17.60
C ALA A 174 -12.50 -11.28 -18.68
N ALA A 175 -13.49 -10.46 -18.29
CA ALA A 175 -14.43 -9.83 -19.22
C ALA A 175 -13.72 -8.88 -20.20
N MET A 176 -12.79 -8.06 -19.70
CA MET A 176 -11.99 -7.14 -20.52
C MET A 176 -11.04 -7.89 -21.45
N ASP A 177 -10.41 -8.97 -20.99
CA ASP A 177 -9.55 -9.82 -21.83
C ASP A 177 -10.36 -10.51 -22.92
N HIS A 178 -11.57 -10.98 -22.61
CA HIS A 178 -12.48 -11.54 -23.61
C HIS A 178 -12.91 -10.48 -24.64
N LEU A 179 -13.26 -9.28 -24.19
CA LEU A 179 -13.58 -8.15 -25.07
C LEU A 179 -12.39 -7.79 -25.98
N LYS A 180 -11.17 -7.78 -25.43
CA LYS A 180 -9.93 -7.54 -26.18
C LYS A 180 -9.69 -8.62 -27.24
N GLN A 181 -9.93 -9.89 -26.92
CA GLN A 181 -9.85 -11.00 -27.89
C GLN A 181 -10.90 -10.89 -29.00
N LEU A 182 -12.14 -10.50 -28.67
CA LEU A 182 -13.20 -10.26 -29.64
C LEU A 182 -12.89 -9.05 -30.54
N MET A 183 -12.31 -7.99 -30.00
CA MET A 183 -11.88 -6.84 -30.78
C MET A 183 -10.72 -7.22 -31.71
N ALA A 184 -9.70 -7.94 -31.21
CA ALA A 184 -8.59 -8.42 -32.02
C ALA A 184 -9.04 -9.40 -33.12
N SER A 185 -10.05 -10.25 -32.88
CA SER A 185 -10.59 -11.12 -33.92
C SER A 185 -11.35 -10.35 -35.00
N ARG A 186 -12.05 -9.26 -34.64
CA ARG A 186 -12.76 -8.39 -35.58
C ARG A 186 -11.86 -7.42 -36.34
N SER A 187 -10.83 -6.85 -35.71
CA SER A 187 -9.95 -5.85 -36.32
C SER A 187 -8.80 -6.45 -37.12
N ASP A 188 -8.21 -7.58 -36.66
CA ASP A 188 -7.06 -8.19 -37.35
C ASP A 188 -7.47 -9.04 -38.57
N ALA A 189 -8.77 -9.26 -38.83
CA ALA A 189 -9.24 -10.11 -39.93
C ALA A 189 -8.75 -9.65 -41.32
N LEU A 190 -8.61 -8.34 -41.54
CA LEU A 190 -8.17 -7.77 -42.83
C LEU A 190 -6.64 -7.72 -42.98
N PHE A 191 -5.87 -7.71 -41.89
CA PHE A 191 -4.41 -7.47 -41.92
C PHE A 191 -3.55 -8.62 -41.38
N ARG A 192 -4.13 -9.71 -40.83
CA ARG A 192 -3.34 -10.90 -40.41
C ARG A 192 -2.49 -11.45 -41.52
N ASP A 193 -3.09 -11.63 -42.70
CA ASP A 193 -2.43 -12.21 -43.86
C ASP A 193 -1.34 -11.28 -44.41
N ALA A 194 -1.52 -9.96 -44.28
CA ALA A 194 -0.49 -8.98 -44.65
C ALA A 194 0.67 -8.97 -43.64
N LYS A 195 0.39 -9.07 -42.34
CA LYS A 195 1.41 -9.08 -41.27
C LYS A 195 2.21 -10.37 -41.27
N SER A 196 1.57 -11.52 -41.44
CA SER A 196 2.25 -12.83 -41.56
C SER A 196 3.14 -12.86 -42.80
N LYS A 197 2.64 -12.43 -43.96
CA LYS A 197 3.43 -12.33 -45.20
C LYS A 197 4.60 -11.35 -45.05
N LEU A 198 4.42 -10.22 -44.37
CA LEU A 198 5.51 -9.26 -44.13
C LEU A 198 6.62 -9.89 -43.27
N VAL A 199 6.27 -10.60 -42.20
CA VAL A 199 7.25 -11.33 -41.37
C VAL A 199 7.95 -12.43 -42.16
N GLU A 200 7.22 -13.17 -43.00
CA GLU A 200 7.79 -14.17 -43.89
C GLU A 200 8.79 -13.56 -44.88
N ILE A 201 8.42 -12.45 -45.54
CA ILE A 201 9.28 -11.72 -46.47
C ILE A 201 10.54 -11.22 -45.76
N CYS A 202 10.42 -10.63 -44.56
CA CYS A 202 11.57 -10.21 -43.77
C CYS A 202 12.49 -11.39 -43.41
N SER A 203 11.93 -12.53 -43.00
CA SER A 203 12.71 -13.73 -42.66
C SER A 203 13.44 -14.33 -43.87
N GLN A 204 12.78 -14.34 -45.04
CA GLN A 204 13.38 -14.80 -46.29
C GLN A 204 14.50 -13.85 -46.75
N GLN A 205 14.30 -12.54 -46.61
CA GLN A 205 15.31 -11.54 -46.93
C GLN A 205 16.53 -11.67 -46.01
N LEU A 206 16.32 -11.90 -44.70
CA LEU A 206 17.38 -12.11 -43.73
C LEU A 206 18.21 -13.36 -44.06
N LYS A 207 17.55 -14.51 -44.32
CA LYS A 207 18.22 -15.76 -44.75
C LYS A 207 19.00 -15.60 -46.04
N ARG A 208 18.48 -14.83 -47.02
CA ARG A 208 19.20 -14.51 -48.26
C ARG A 208 20.43 -13.64 -48.00
N LEU A 209 20.35 -12.72 -47.04
CA LEU A 209 21.46 -11.86 -46.63
C LEU A 209 22.56 -12.68 -45.95
N GLU A 210 22.18 -13.56 -45.01
CA GLU A 210 23.06 -14.48 -44.30
C GLU A 210 23.78 -15.44 -45.27
N ALA A 211 23.05 -16.11 -46.17
CA ALA A 211 23.64 -16.99 -47.19
C ALA A 211 24.60 -16.25 -48.13
N ARG A 212 24.35 -14.95 -48.40
CA ARG A 212 25.24 -14.11 -49.23
C ARG A 212 26.50 -13.72 -48.47
N THR A 213 26.42 -13.54 -47.15
CA THR A 213 27.59 -13.30 -46.29
C THR A 213 28.43 -14.55 -46.09
N GLU A 214 27.83 -15.72 -45.89
CA GLU A 214 28.52 -17.01 -45.78
C GLU A 214 29.26 -17.38 -47.07
N ASN A 215 28.62 -17.21 -48.23
CA ASN A 215 29.28 -17.44 -49.51
C ASN A 215 30.46 -16.48 -49.76
N LYS A 216 30.41 -15.24 -49.24
CA LYS A 216 31.54 -14.30 -49.32
C LYS A 216 32.66 -14.69 -48.37
N THR A 217 32.36 -15.16 -47.16
CA THR A 217 33.38 -15.60 -46.20
C THR A 217 34.05 -16.89 -46.64
N GLU A 218 33.32 -17.86 -47.20
CA GLU A 218 33.90 -19.07 -47.80
C GLU A 218 34.80 -18.78 -49.00
N LYS A 219 34.38 -17.91 -49.92
CA LYS A 219 35.23 -17.49 -51.06
C LYS A 219 36.49 -16.78 -50.59
N ARG A 220 36.43 -16.00 -49.50
CA ARG A 220 37.62 -15.38 -48.87
C ARG A 220 38.53 -16.42 -48.21
N LYS A 221 37.98 -17.45 -47.56
CA LYS A 221 38.75 -18.57 -46.98
C LYS A 221 39.44 -19.41 -48.06
N LYS A 222 38.73 -19.77 -49.14
CA LYS A 222 39.29 -20.51 -50.29
C LYS A 222 40.39 -19.74 -51.04
N LYS A 223 40.29 -18.40 -51.11
CA LYS A 223 41.38 -17.55 -51.66
C LYS A 223 42.61 -17.46 -50.76
N LYS A 224 42.46 -17.64 -49.43
CA LYS A 224 43.59 -17.66 -48.48
C LYS A 224 44.32 -19.02 -48.44
N HIS A 225 43.65 -20.12 -48.76
CA HIS A 225 44.24 -21.47 -48.82
C HIS A 225 44.92 -21.81 -50.16
N LYS A 226 44.81 -20.94 -51.17
CA LYS A 226 45.39 -21.14 -52.51
C LYS A 226 46.62 -20.25 -52.77
N LYS A 227 47.23 -19.72 -51.70
CA LYS A 227 48.48 -18.96 -51.71
C LYS A 227 49.51 -19.69 -50.86
#